data_AF-A0A847GGH5-F1
#
_entry.id   AF-A0A847GGH5-F1
#
_cell.length_a   1.000
_cell.length_b   1.000
_cell.length_c   1.000
_cell.angle_alpha   90.00
_cell.angle_beta   90.00
_cell.angle_gamma   90.00
#
_symmetry.space_group_name_H-M   'P 1'
#
loop_
_entity.id
_entity.type
_entity.pdbx_description
1 polymer ?
#
loop_
_entity_poly.entity_id
_entity_poly.type
_entity_poly.pdbx_seq_one_letter_code
_entity_poly.pdbx_strand_id
1 'polypeptide(L)'
;MTFLTVWDWLIIGAYFAGVAAVGVWSSRNQKTSTDYFLAGRNIGWFAIGASLFASNIGSEHLVGLAGSGAKSGVAMAHYELHAWCLLVLGWVLVPFYTRSGVATMPEFLERRYNPATRWILSLVSLTAYVFTKVSVTVYAGGLVIQTLLPELTLFGMSSFWVGAITVVLLTGAYTVFGGLRAVVYTDAMQAMVLIAGSLCITAIGLYQLGGWDELRALSGSERLNLWRPASDPDFPWPGMLFAAPIVGLWYWCTDQYIVQR
;
A
#
# COMPACT_ATOMS: atom_id res chain seq x y z
N MET A 1 11.68 -8.32 -28.52
CA MET A 1 12.88 -8.36 -27.65
C MET A 1 12.44 -8.91 -26.31
N THR A 2 13.02 -10.00 -25.81
CA THR A 2 12.64 -10.55 -24.51
C THR A 2 13.15 -9.62 -23.41
N PHE A 3 12.22 -8.90 -22.75
CA PHE A 3 12.52 -7.97 -21.65
C PHE A 3 13.09 -8.66 -20.40
N LEU A 4 12.88 -9.98 -20.26
CA LEU A 4 13.30 -10.76 -19.10
C LEU A 4 14.29 -11.85 -19.51
N THR A 5 15.42 -11.89 -18.81
CA THR A 5 16.43 -12.93 -18.92
C THR A 5 16.12 -14.12 -18.00
N VAL A 6 16.86 -15.22 -18.14
CA VAL A 6 16.74 -16.38 -17.24
C VAL A 6 17.02 -15.99 -15.78
N TRP A 7 17.94 -15.06 -15.54
CA TRP A 7 18.26 -14.57 -14.20
C TRP A 7 17.08 -13.85 -13.55
N ASP A 8 16.33 -13.06 -14.33
CA ASP A 8 15.15 -12.37 -13.82
C ASP A 8 14.08 -13.36 -13.36
N TRP A 9 13.85 -14.42 -14.14
CA TRP A 9 12.92 -15.49 -13.76
C TRP A 9 13.37 -16.28 -12.53
N LEU A 10 14.69 -16.53 -12.39
CA LEU A 10 15.23 -17.17 -11.19
C LEU A 10 15.03 -16.30 -9.95
N ILE A 11 15.26 -14.98 -10.05
CA ILE A 11 15.05 -14.05 -8.93
C ILE A 11 13.57 -13.97 -8.55
N ILE A 12 12.68 -13.87 -9.54
CA ILE A 12 11.22 -13.88 -9.32
C ILE A 12 10.78 -15.19 -8.65
N GLY A 13 11.27 -16.33 -9.15
CA GLY A 13 10.99 -17.64 -8.57
C GLY A 13 11.51 -17.77 -7.13
N ALA A 14 12.72 -17.31 -6.86
CA ALA A 14 13.31 -17.29 -5.52
C ALA A 14 12.52 -16.40 -4.55
N TYR A 15 12.04 -15.24 -5.02
CA TYR A 15 11.16 -14.35 -4.25
C TYR A 15 9.86 -15.06 -3.85
N PHE A 16 9.13 -15.66 -4.80
CA PHE A 16 7.88 -16.37 -4.49
C PHE A 16 8.11 -17.59 -3.61
N ALA A 17 9.21 -18.32 -3.80
CA ALA A 17 9.59 -19.43 -2.92
C ALA A 17 9.89 -18.93 -1.49
N GLY A 18 10.56 -17.78 -1.34
CA GLY A 18 10.79 -17.14 -0.05
C GLY A 18 9.50 -16.73 0.65
N VAL A 19 8.57 -16.09 -0.07
CA VAL A 19 7.23 -15.73 0.45
C VAL A 19 6.49 -16.98 0.91
N ALA A 20 6.46 -18.03 0.09
CA ALA A 20 5.80 -19.29 0.43
C ALA A 20 6.44 -19.97 1.66
N ALA A 21 7.77 -19.96 1.75
CA ALA A 21 8.49 -20.52 2.89
C ALA A 21 8.15 -19.79 4.20
N VAL A 22 8.14 -18.45 4.20
CA VAL A 22 7.73 -17.62 5.35
C VAL A 22 6.27 -17.86 5.71
N GLY A 23 5.38 -17.94 4.71
CA GLY A 23 3.96 -18.20 4.91
C GLY A 23 3.71 -19.57 5.56
N VAL A 24 4.33 -20.63 5.05
CA VAL A 24 4.21 -22.00 5.60
C VAL A 24 4.81 -22.09 7.00
N TRP A 25 6.00 -21.50 7.21
CA TRP A 25 6.64 -21.48 8.53
C TRP A 25 5.78 -20.75 9.58
N SER A 26 5.24 -19.59 9.22
CA SER A 26 4.35 -18.82 10.09
C SER A 26 3.04 -19.56 10.38
N SER A 27 2.43 -20.17 9.36
CA SER A 27 1.19 -20.96 9.48
C SER A 27 1.34 -22.16 10.42
N ARG A 28 2.46 -22.90 10.34
CA ARG A 28 2.74 -24.04 11.24
C ARG A 28 2.88 -23.65 12.71
N ASN A 29 3.12 -22.37 13.00
CA ASN A 29 3.25 -21.86 14.36
C ASN A 29 1.95 -21.24 14.91
N GLN A 30 0.82 -21.32 14.18
CA GLN A 30 -0.49 -20.85 14.65
C GLN A 30 -1.24 -21.97 15.39
N LYS A 31 -1.44 -21.82 16.71
CA LYS A 31 -2.09 -22.85 17.54
C LYS A 31 -3.50 -22.44 18.01
N THR A 32 -3.86 -21.16 17.91
CA THR A 32 -5.15 -20.63 18.38
C THR A 32 -5.76 -19.61 17.43
N SER A 33 -7.09 -19.39 17.51
CA SER A 33 -7.77 -18.32 16.77
C SER A 33 -7.28 -16.92 17.18
N THR A 34 -6.80 -16.76 18.42
CA THR A 34 -6.14 -15.55 18.90
C THR A 34 -4.79 -15.32 18.20
N ASP A 35 -4.01 -16.36 17.93
CA ASP A 35 -2.79 -16.26 17.11
C ASP A 35 -3.10 -15.92 15.65
N TYR A 36 -4.24 -16.40 15.14
CA TYR A 36 -4.72 -16.11 13.78
C TYR A 36 -5.15 -14.65 13.61
N PHE A 37 -5.75 -13.99 14.61
CA PHE A 37 -6.27 -12.61 14.50
C PHE A 37 -5.43 -11.53 15.17
N LEU A 38 -4.61 -11.85 16.17
CA LEU A 38 -3.89 -10.86 16.99
C LEU A 38 -2.37 -11.04 17.00
N ALA A 39 -1.84 -12.00 16.22
CA ALA A 39 -0.39 -12.23 16.04
C ALA A 39 0.44 -12.26 17.35
N GLY A 40 -0.17 -12.68 18.46
CA GLY A 40 0.45 -12.76 19.79
C GLY A 40 0.67 -11.37 20.42
N ARG A 41 0.37 -11.22 21.71
CA ARG A 41 0.42 -9.95 22.46
C ARG A 41 1.81 -9.30 22.61
N ASN A 42 2.84 -9.78 21.90
CA ASN A 42 4.24 -9.40 22.13
C ASN A 42 5.01 -9.13 20.82
N ILE A 43 4.34 -8.51 19.83
CA ILE A 43 5.00 -8.03 18.61
C ILE A 43 5.85 -6.83 18.98
N GLY A 44 7.16 -6.90 18.69
CA GLY A 44 8.07 -5.77 18.93
C GLY A 44 7.66 -4.53 18.13
N TRP A 45 7.90 -3.34 18.68
CA TRP A 45 7.49 -2.06 18.08
C TRP A 45 7.93 -1.90 16.62
N PHE A 46 9.11 -2.42 16.26
CA PHE A 46 9.63 -2.39 14.89
C PHE A 46 8.75 -3.18 13.92
N ALA A 47 8.25 -4.35 14.34
CA ALA A 47 7.38 -5.17 13.50
C ALA A 47 5.98 -4.53 13.33
N ILE A 48 5.47 -3.83 14.35
CA ILE A 48 4.22 -3.04 14.23
C ILE A 48 4.43 -1.90 13.23
N GLY A 49 5.50 -1.13 13.37
CA GLY A 49 5.83 -0.03 12.45
C GLY A 49 6.04 -0.51 11.01
N ALA A 50 6.76 -1.62 10.82
CA ALA A 50 6.95 -2.25 9.52
C ALA A 50 5.63 -2.75 8.93
N SER A 51 4.73 -3.32 9.75
CA SER A 51 3.40 -3.76 9.30
C SER A 51 2.52 -2.58 8.91
N LEU A 52 2.55 -1.47 9.66
CA LEU A 52 1.82 -0.24 9.33
C LEU A 52 2.34 0.37 8.02
N PHE A 53 3.66 0.42 7.85
CA PHE A 53 4.30 0.86 6.61
C PHE A 53 3.92 -0.04 5.42
N ALA A 54 4.07 -1.36 5.57
CA ALA A 54 3.73 -2.34 4.53
C ALA A 54 2.25 -2.29 4.15
N SER A 55 1.37 -2.03 5.13
CA SER A 55 -0.07 -1.86 4.91
C SER A 55 -0.38 -0.54 4.17
N ASN A 56 0.43 0.50 4.36
CA ASN A 56 0.25 1.75 3.63
C ASN A 56 0.77 1.66 2.19
N ILE A 57 1.90 0.98 1.98
CA ILE A 57 2.62 1.02 0.70
C ILE A 57 2.25 -0.19 -0.17
N GLY A 58 1.47 0.06 -1.22
CA GLY A 58 1.15 -0.91 -2.26
C GLY A 58 1.63 -0.53 -3.67
N SER A 59 1.18 -1.31 -4.66
CA SER A 59 1.49 -1.12 -6.08
C SER A 59 1.09 0.25 -6.65
N GLU A 60 0.08 0.87 -6.07
CA GLU A 60 -0.37 2.22 -6.37
C GLU A 60 0.68 3.29 -6.05
N HIS A 61 1.57 3.04 -5.10
CA HIS A 61 2.67 3.94 -4.79
C HIS A 61 3.77 3.85 -5.86
N LEU A 62 4.17 2.63 -6.22
CA LEU A 62 5.23 2.41 -7.20
C LEU A 62 4.82 2.79 -8.63
N VAL A 63 3.60 2.46 -9.05
CA VAL A 63 3.13 2.73 -10.41
C VAL A 63 2.42 4.08 -10.47
N GLY A 64 1.52 4.35 -9.52
CA GLY A 64 0.68 5.54 -9.51
C GLY A 64 1.44 6.81 -9.10
N LEU A 65 2.08 6.83 -7.92
CA LEU A 65 2.80 8.03 -7.47
C LEU A 65 4.02 8.31 -8.34
N ALA A 66 4.74 7.29 -8.82
CA ALA A 66 5.83 7.50 -9.77
C ALA A 66 5.34 8.10 -11.09
N GLY A 67 4.21 7.60 -11.63
CA GLY A 67 3.57 8.17 -12.82
C GLY A 67 3.09 9.60 -12.61
N SER A 68 2.52 9.91 -11.44
CA SER A 68 2.16 11.27 -11.05
C SER A 68 3.40 12.18 -10.96
N GLY A 69 4.48 11.71 -10.33
CA GLY A 69 5.77 12.40 -10.30
C GLY A 69 6.30 12.73 -11.70
N ALA A 70 6.22 11.76 -12.61
CA ALA A 70 6.61 11.92 -14.00
C ALA A 70 5.68 12.87 -14.80
N LYS A 71 4.44 13.10 -14.36
CA LYS A 71 3.48 14.02 -15.00
C LYS A 71 3.50 15.43 -14.40
N SER A 72 3.27 15.55 -13.09
CA SER A 72 3.06 16.81 -12.38
C SER A 72 4.21 17.18 -11.42
N GLY A 73 5.17 16.30 -11.20
CA GLY A 73 6.27 16.52 -10.26
C GLY A 73 5.93 16.10 -8.82
N VAL A 74 6.65 16.64 -7.84
CA VAL A 74 6.64 16.11 -6.47
C VAL A 74 5.49 16.59 -5.59
N ALA A 75 4.56 17.41 -6.12
CA ALA A 75 3.49 18.02 -5.33
C ALA A 75 2.62 16.99 -4.59
N MET A 76 2.38 15.82 -5.21
CA MET A 76 1.60 14.73 -4.61
C MET A 76 2.24 14.16 -3.33
N ALA A 77 3.56 14.34 -3.14
CA ALA A 77 4.25 13.92 -1.91
C ALA A 77 3.73 14.62 -0.66
N HIS A 78 2.96 15.72 -0.79
CA HIS A 78 2.23 16.31 0.34
C HIS A 78 1.38 15.29 1.09
N TYR A 79 0.70 14.37 0.41
CA TYR A 79 -0.14 13.36 1.08
C TYR A 79 0.69 12.45 2.01
N GLU A 80 1.90 12.07 1.58
CA GLU A 80 2.83 11.28 2.40
C GLU A 80 3.45 12.11 3.55
N LEU A 81 3.74 13.40 3.31
CA LEU A 81 4.26 14.28 4.36
C LEU A 81 3.26 14.48 5.52
N HIS A 82 1.97 14.23 5.30
CA HIS A 82 0.94 14.23 6.35
C HIS A 82 0.90 12.94 7.19
N ALA A 83 1.86 12.03 7.03
CA ALA A 83 2.00 10.83 7.88
C ALA A 83 2.15 11.13 9.38
N TRP A 84 2.42 12.38 9.78
CA TRP A 84 2.36 12.81 11.19
C TRP A 84 0.98 12.56 11.83
N CYS A 85 -0.09 12.41 11.05
CA CYS A 85 -1.41 11.98 11.54
C CYS A 85 -1.37 10.63 12.29
N LEU A 86 -0.40 9.76 11.97
CA LEU A 86 -0.17 8.52 12.70
C LEU A 86 0.22 8.75 14.17
N LEU A 87 0.87 9.89 14.48
CA LEU A 87 1.14 10.28 15.86
C LEU A 87 -0.15 10.61 16.61
N VAL A 88 -1.15 11.19 15.92
CA VAL A 88 -2.47 11.45 16.49
C VAL A 88 -3.20 10.14 16.76
N LEU A 89 -3.14 9.17 15.85
CA LEU A 89 -3.63 7.82 16.11
C LEU A 89 -2.98 7.26 17.38
N GLY A 90 -1.65 7.20 17.42
CA GLY A 90 -0.90 6.55 18.49
C GLY A 90 -1.09 7.19 19.87
N TRP A 91 -1.02 8.52 19.97
CA TRP A 91 -1.11 9.20 21.28
C TRP A 91 -2.53 9.51 21.72
N VAL A 92 -3.43 9.83 20.79
CA VAL A 92 -4.78 10.27 21.12
C VAL A 92 -5.74 9.10 21.03
N LEU A 93 -5.85 8.45 19.86
CA LEU A 93 -6.99 7.58 19.55
C LEU A 93 -6.82 6.13 19.97
N VAL A 94 -5.61 5.56 19.87
CA VAL A 94 -5.32 4.19 20.33
C VAL A 94 -5.74 3.98 21.79
N PRO A 95 -5.44 4.89 22.75
CA PRO A 95 -5.97 4.79 24.10
C PRO A 95 -7.51 4.76 24.19
N PHE A 96 -8.25 5.40 23.29
CA PHE A 96 -9.72 5.32 23.27
C PHE A 96 -10.22 4.01 22.66
N TYR A 97 -9.66 3.59 21.53
CA TYR A 97 -10.07 2.35 20.85
C TYR A 97 -9.80 1.12 21.71
N THR A 98 -8.61 1.03 22.31
CA THR A 98 -8.23 -0.09 23.19
C THR A 98 -9.13 -0.18 24.43
N ARG A 99 -9.46 0.94 25.07
CA ARG A 99 -10.40 1.00 26.21
C ARG A 99 -11.83 0.62 25.84
N SER A 100 -12.23 0.83 24.58
CA SER A 100 -13.58 0.48 24.13
C SER A 100 -13.80 -1.02 23.99
N GLY A 101 -12.74 -1.83 23.83
CA GLY A 101 -12.84 -3.28 23.69
C GLY A 101 -13.65 -3.74 22.45
N VAL A 102 -13.68 -2.93 21.40
CA VAL A 102 -14.25 -3.25 20.09
C VAL A 102 -13.17 -3.80 19.16
N ALA A 103 -13.56 -4.64 18.21
CA ALA A 103 -12.63 -5.20 17.22
C ALA A 103 -12.60 -4.39 15.92
N THR A 104 -13.64 -3.59 15.64
CA THR A 104 -13.79 -2.88 14.37
C THR A 104 -14.27 -1.44 14.55
N MET A 105 -13.93 -0.56 13.62
CA MET A 105 -14.39 0.82 13.56
C MET A 105 -15.91 0.95 13.40
N PRO A 106 -16.60 0.11 12.58
CA PRO A 106 -18.06 0.09 12.57
C PRO A 106 -18.68 -0.29 13.92
N GLU A 107 -18.09 -1.24 14.65
CA GLU A 107 -18.54 -1.60 16.01
C GLU A 107 -18.29 -0.45 17.00
N PHE A 108 -17.16 0.26 16.88
CA PHE A 108 -16.90 1.47 17.67
C PHE A 108 -18.00 2.52 17.48
N LEU A 109 -18.38 2.79 16.22
CA LEU A 109 -19.46 3.74 15.93
C LEU A 109 -20.83 3.24 16.38
N GLU A 110 -21.11 1.93 16.31
CA GLU A 110 -22.33 1.34 16.85
C GLU A 110 -22.47 1.61 18.35
N ARG A 111 -21.41 1.33 19.12
CA ARG A 111 -21.41 1.56 20.57
C ARG A 111 -21.53 3.05 20.92
N ARG A 112 -20.98 3.93 20.09
CA ARG A 112 -21.00 5.38 20.32
C ARG A 112 -22.32 6.03 19.91
N TYR A 113 -22.96 5.53 18.86
CA TYR A 113 -24.14 6.12 18.24
C TYR A 113 -25.30 5.13 18.18
N ASN A 114 -25.38 4.31 17.12
CA ASN A 114 -26.45 3.33 16.93
C ASN A 114 -26.09 2.32 15.81
N PRO A 115 -26.88 1.24 15.64
CA PRO A 115 -26.66 0.23 14.60
C PRO A 115 -26.74 0.76 13.15
N ALA A 116 -27.50 1.83 12.91
CA ALA A 116 -27.59 2.41 11.56
C ALA A 116 -26.25 3.02 11.12
N THR A 117 -25.53 3.70 12.03
CA THR A 117 -24.19 4.24 11.74
C THR A 117 -23.19 3.15 11.37
N ARG A 118 -23.25 1.97 12.02
CA ARG A 118 -22.43 0.81 11.64
C ARG A 118 -22.69 0.36 10.22
N TRP A 119 -23.95 0.22 9.83
CA TRP A 119 -24.32 -0.21 8.48
C TRP A 119 -23.86 0.79 7.42
N ILE A 120 -24.08 2.08 7.66
CA ILE A 120 -23.64 3.15 6.76
C ILE A 120 -22.12 3.09 6.57
N LEU A 121 -21.35 3.07 7.67
CA LEU A 121 -19.89 3.03 7.56
C LEU A 121 -19.42 1.75 6.87
N SER A 122 -19.98 0.59 7.24
CA SER A 122 -19.58 -0.70 6.66
C SER A 122 -19.83 -0.72 5.15
N LEU A 123 -21.00 -0.26 4.71
CA LEU A 123 -21.34 -0.22 3.28
C LEU A 123 -20.43 0.74 2.51
N VAL A 124 -20.24 1.96 3.01
CA VAL A 124 -19.39 2.97 2.38
C VAL A 124 -17.94 2.49 2.32
N SER A 125 -17.38 1.99 3.44
CA SER A 125 -15.99 1.53 3.50
C SER A 125 -15.73 0.30 2.64
N LEU A 126 -16.60 -0.72 2.66
CA LEU A 126 -16.42 -1.92 1.83
C LEU A 126 -16.51 -1.58 0.34
N THR A 127 -17.48 -0.74 -0.03
CA THR A 127 -17.63 -0.27 -1.41
C THR A 127 -16.38 0.51 -1.83
N ALA A 128 -15.92 1.45 -1.00
CA ALA A 128 -14.71 2.20 -1.27
C ALA A 128 -13.49 1.27 -1.44
N TYR A 129 -13.28 0.28 -0.57
CA TYR A 129 -12.15 -0.65 -0.70
C TYR A 129 -12.14 -1.44 -1.99
N VAL A 130 -13.31 -1.92 -2.45
CA VAL A 130 -13.41 -2.63 -3.73
C VAL A 130 -13.06 -1.72 -4.89
N PHE A 131 -13.62 -0.51 -4.94
CA PHE A 131 -13.45 0.40 -6.07
C PHE A 131 -12.14 1.20 -6.07
N THR A 132 -11.54 1.45 -4.92
CA THR A 132 -10.32 2.27 -4.83
C THR A 132 -9.09 1.41 -4.56
N LYS A 133 -9.03 0.68 -3.44
CA LYS A 133 -7.83 -0.09 -3.07
C LYS A 133 -7.63 -1.33 -3.96
N VAL A 134 -8.63 -2.22 -4.00
CA VAL A 134 -8.53 -3.50 -4.73
C VAL A 134 -8.42 -3.23 -6.23
N SER A 135 -9.29 -2.38 -6.79
CA SER A 135 -9.30 -2.09 -8.22
C SER A 135 -7.98 -1.46 -8.70
N VAL A 136 -7.41 -0.49 -7.97
CA VAL A 136 -6.13 0.12 -8.35
C VAL A 136 -4.98 -0.88 -8.23
N THR A 137 -4.98 -1.73 -7.19
CA THR A 137 -3.96 -2.77 -7.02
C THR A 137 -3.98 -3.77 -8.19
N VAL A 138 -5.17 -4.22 -8.58
CA VAL A 138 -5.35 -5.15 -9.70
C VAL A 138 -4.97 -4.49 -11.03
N TYR A 139 -5.34 -3.21 -11.21
CA TYR A 139 -4.96 -2.43 -12.39
C TYR A 139 -3.44 -2.28 -12.51
N ALA A 140 -2.75 -1.88 -11.43
CA ALA A 140 -1.30 -1.75 -11.41
C ALA A 140 -0.62 -3.09 -11.68
N GLY A 141 -1.09 -4.18 -11.07
CA GLY A 141 -0.61 -5.54 -11.34
C GLY A 141 -0.77 -5.95 -12.80
N GLY A 142 -1.93 -5.68 -13.40
CA GLY A 142 -2.17 -5.92 -14.82
C GLY A 142 -1.26 -5.10 -15.73
N LEU A 143 -1.05 -3.81 -15.41
CA LEU A 143 -0.19 -2.90 -16.19
C LEU A 143 1.28 -3.35 -16.17
N VAL A 144 1.78 -3.81 -15.03
CA VAL A 144 3.15 -4.35 -14.89
C VAL A 144 3.33 -5.57 -15.79
N ILE A 145 2.39 -6.53 -15.77
CA ILE A 145 2.47 -7.71 -16.65
C ILE A 145 2.34 -7.32 -18.12
N GLN A 146 1.47 -6.38 -18.46
CA GLN A 146 1.34 -5.87 -19.83
C GLN A 146 2.63 -5.23 -20.34
N THR A 147 3.36 -4.53 -19.47
CA THR A 147 4.59 -3.83 -19.83
C THR A 147 5.77 -4.80 -19.95
N LEU A 148 5.87 -5.78 -19.04
CA LEU A 148 6.97 -6.75 -19.05
C LEU A 148 6.77 -7.89 -20.06
N LEU A 149 5.53 -8.31 -20.29
CA LEU A 149 5.16 -9.43 -21.15
C LEU A 149 4.06 -9.02 -22.15
N PRO A 150 4.35 -8.07 -23.07
CA PRO A 150 3.35 -7.53 -23.98
C PRO A 150 2.78 -8.58 -24.96
N GLU A 151 3.58 -9.57 -25.32
CA GLU A 151 3.22 -10.66 -26.24
C GLU A 151 2.42 -11.79 -25.55
N LEU A 152 2.31 -11.77 -24.23
CA LEU A 152 1.58 -12.80 -23.48
C LEU A 152 0.09 -12.73 -23.79
N THR A 153 -0.42 -13.79 -24.40
CA THR A 153 -1.85 -13.99 -24.63
C THR A 153 -2.23 -15.40 -24.19
N LEU A 154 -3.21 -15.49 -23.30
CA LEU A 154 -3.72 -16.77 -22.80
C LEU A 154 -5.24 -16.78 -22.92
N PHE A 155 -5.81 -17.85 -23.46
CA PHE A 155 -7.26 -18.00 -23.64
C PHE A 155 -7.94 -16.82 -24.38
N GLY A 156 -7.22 -16.17 -25.31
CA GLY A 156 -7.71 -14.99 -26.03
C GLY A 156 -7.72 -13.69 -25.23
N MET A 157 -7.24 -13.71 -23.98
CA MET A 157 -7.09 -12.52 -23.14
C MET A 157 -5.74 -11.83 -23.41
N SER A 158 -5.74 -10.49 -23.36
CA SER A 158 -4.50 -9.70 -23.41
C SER A 158 -3.67 -9.88 -22.13
N SER A 159 -2.38 -9.58 -22.23
CA SER A 159 -1.43 -9.63 -21.12
C SER A 159 -1.90 -8.90 -19.86
N PHE A 160 -2.60 -7.77 -20.02
CA PHE A 160 -3.22 -7.04 -18.91
C PHE A 160 -4.21 -7.90 -18.12
N TRP A 161 -5.19 -8.51 -18.80
CA TRP A 161 -6.23 -9.30 -18.15
C TRP A 161 -5.68 -10.59 -17.53
N VAL A 162 -4.73 -11.22 -18.21
CA VAL A 162 -4.00 -12.37 -17.66
C VAL A 162 -3.30 -11.98 -16.37
N GLY A 163 -2.59 -10.85 -16.35
CA GLY A 163 -1.91 -10.33 -15.17
C GLY A 163 -2.88 -9.99 -14.04
N ALA A 164 -3.93 -9.23 -14.33
CA ALA A 164 -4.96 -8.83 -13.36
C ALA A 164 -5.62 -10.04 -12.68
N ILE A 165 -6.06 -11.03 -13.46
CA ILE A 165 -6.68 -12.25 -12.93
C ILE A 165 -5.68 -13.07 -12.12
N THR A 166 -4.44 -13.20 -12.61
CA THR A 166 -3.39 -13.95 -11.91
C THR A 166 -3.09 -13.33 -10.55
N VAL A 167 -2.97 -12.00 -10.46
CA VAL A 167 -2.75 -11.28 -9.20
C VAL A 167 -3.91 -11.53 -8.23
N VAL A 168 -5.17 -11.45 -8.70
CA VAL A 168 -6.34 -11.73 -7.83
C VAL A 168 -6.35 -13.17 -7.34
N LEU A 169 -6.13 -14.14 -8.23
CA LEU A 169 -6.19 -15.56 -7.88
C LEU A 169 -5.06 -15.96 -6.93
N LEU A 170 -3.82 -15.54 -7.21
CA LEU A 170 -2.68 -15.84 -6.34
C LEU A 170 -2.85 -15.18 -4.96
N THR A 171 -3.19 -13.89 -4.94
CA THR A 171 -3.43 -13.16 -3.69
C THR A 171 -4.57 -13.74 -2.88
N GLY A 172 -5.70 -14.06 -3.54
CA GLY A 172 -6.83 -14.72 -2.90
C GLY A 172 -6.45 -16.08 -2.33
N ALA A 173 -5.75 -16.91 -3.10
CA ALA A 173 -5.34 -18.24 -2.67
C ALA A 173 -4.46 -18.19 -1.40
N TYR A 174 -3.34 -17.44 -1.42
CA TYR A 174 -2.46 -17.41 -0.25
C TYR A 174 -3.08 -16.69 0.95
N THR A 175 -3.99 -15.72 0.73
CA THR A 175 -4.68 -15.03 1.82
C THR A 175 -5.67 -15.96 2.52
N VAL A 176 -6.44 -16.75 1.77
CA VAL A 176 -7.41 -17.72 2.31
C VAL A 176 -6.71 -18.84 3.09
N PHE A 177 -5.58 -19.35 2.58
CA PHE A 177 -4.87 -20.47 3.23
C PHE A 177 -3.87 -20.03 4.32
N GLY A 178 -3.36 -18.79 4.28
CA GLY A 178 -2.27 -18.34 5.16
C GLY A 178 -2.70 -17.75 6.52
N GLY A 179 -3.82 -17.03 6.57
CA GLY A 179 -4.26 -16.31 7.78
C GLY A 179 -3.48 -15.02 8.10
N LEU A 180 -4.00 -14.18 9.02
CA LEU A 180 -3.48 -12.81 9.25
C LEU A 180 -2.02 -12.80 9.70
N ARG A 181 -1.58 -13.77 10.51
CA ARG A 181 -0.19 -13.85 10.96
C ARG A 181 0.77 -14.14 9.81
N ALA A 182 0.42 -15.06 8.89
CA ALA A 182 1.24 -15.30 7.71
C ALA A 182 1.35 -14.03 6.86
N VAL A 183 0.22 -13.33 6.68
CA VAL A 183 0.15 -12.04 5.97
C VAL A 183 1.08 -11.01 6.60
N VAL A 184 1.06 -10.80 7.93
CA VAL A 184 1.93 -9.80 8.60
C VAL A 184 3.43 -10.04 8.32
N TYR A 185 3.89 -11.30 8.41
CA TYR A 185 5.31 -11.60 8.17
C TYR A 185 5.69 -11.51 6.70
N THR A 186 4.80 -11.93 5.78
CA THR A 186 5.04 -11.76 4.35
C THR A 186 5.03 -10.29 3.95
N ASP A 187 4.12 -9.49 4.50
CA ASP A 187 4.03 -8.04 4.29
C ASP A 187 5.33 -7.34 4.73
N ALA A 188 5.84 -7.68 5.92
CA ALA A 188 7.09 -7.11 6.42
C ALA A 188 8.30 -7.43 5.51
N MET A 189 8.36 -8.66 4.98
CA MET A 189 9.39 -9.04 4.00
C MET A 189 9.23 -8.29 2.68
N GLN A 190 8.00 -8.17 2.18
CA GLN A 190 7.68 -7.45 0.96
C GLN A 190 8.00 -5.97 1.06
N ALA A 191 7.75 -5.33 2.21
CA ALA A 191 8.12 -3.95 2.45
C ALA A 191 9.64 -3.73 2.29
N MET A 192 10.47 -4.64 2.79
CA MET A 192 11.92 -4.54 2.58
C MET A 192 12.30 -4.63 1.10
N VAL A 193 11.69 -5.54 0.36
CA VAL A 193 11.91 -5.69 -1.10
C VAL A 193 11.45 -4.43 -1.84
N LEU A 194 10.29 -3.86 -1.48
CA LEU A 194 9.75 -2.64 -2.06
C LEU A 194 10.66 -1.43 -1.78
N ILE A 195 11.12 -1.25 -0.55
CA ILE A 195 12.04 -0.15 -0.19
C ILE A 195 13.36 -0.30 -0.96
N ALA A 196 13.98 -1.48 -0.90
CA ALA A 196 15.24 -1.73 -1.58
C ALA A 196 15.10 -1.54 -3.10
N GLY A 197 14.04 -2.09 -3.70
CA GLY A 197 13.72 -1.93 -5.12
C GLY A 197 13.50 -0.48 -5.52
N SER A 198 12.74 0.28 -4.73
CA SER A 198 12.48 1.71 -4.98
C SER A 198 13.78 2.53 -4.93
N LEU A 199 14.64 2.27 -3.93
CA LEU A 199 15.94 2.92 -3.81
C LEU A 199 16.85 2.59 -4.98
N CYS A 200 16.91 1.31 -5.38
CA CYS A 200 17.69 0.87 -6.54
C CYS A 200 17.22 1.53 -7.84
N ILE A 201 15.91 1.52 -8.11
CA ILE A 201 15.34 2.14 -9.32
C ILE A 201 15.63 3.65 -9.33
N THR A 202 15.46 4.32 -8.18
CA THR A 202 15.74 5.76 -8.05
C THR A 202 17.22 6.06 -8.29
N ALA A 203 18.13 5.29 -7.68
CA ALA A 203 19.57 5.49 -7.82
C ALA A 203 20.05 5.22 -9.25
N ILE A 204 19.61 4.12 -9.85
CA ILE A 204 19.95 3.76 -11.25
C ILE A 204 19.38 4.81 -12.21
N GLY A 205 18.12 5.21 -12.02
CA GLY A 205 17.47 6.22 -12.85
C GLY A 205 18.19 7.57 -12.78
N LEU A 206 18.58 8.00 -11.57
CA LEU A 206 19.33 9.24 -11.36
C LEU A 206 20.74 9.16 -11.98
N TYR A 207 21.41 8.02 -11.85
CA TYR A 207 22.71 7.79 -12.47
C TYR A 207 22.64 7.84 -13.99
N GLN A 208 21.65 7.16 -14.60
CA GLN A 208 21.46 7.18 -16.06
C GLN A 208 21.05 8.55 -16.59
N LEU A 209 20.34 9.35 -15.79
CA LEU A 209 19.97 10.70 -16.16
C LEU A 209 21.17 11.66 -16.20
N GLY A 210 22.23 11.39 -15.45
CA GLY A 210 23.38 12.31 -15.28
C GLY A 210 23.44 12.98 -13.90
N GLY A 211 22.59 12.58 -12.95
CA GLY A 211 22.63 13.03 -11.56
C GLY A 211 21.50 13.98 -11.15
N TRP A 212 21.56 14.45 -9.90
CA TRP A 212 20.57 15.34 -9.30
C TRP A 212 20.50 16.71 -9.95
N ASP A 213 21.65 17.25 -10.36
CA ASP A 213 21.70 18.57 -11.00
C ASP A 213 20.99 18.57 -12.36
N GLU A 214 21.16 17.49 -13.14
CA GLU A 214 20.47 17.30 -14.41
C GLU A 214 18.96 17.12 -14.19
N LEU A 215 18.55 16.33 -13.18
CA LEU A 215 17.14 16.21 -12.80
C LEU A 215 16.52 17.56 -12.47
N ARG A 216 17.23 18.40 -11.71
CA ARG A 216 16.76 19.73 -11.33
C ARG A 216 16.68 20.68 -12.52
N ALA A 217 17.64 20.61 -13.43
CA ALA A 217 17.65 21.40 -14.65
C ALA A 217 16.47 21.03 -15.57
N LEU A 218 16.21 19.73 -15.77
CA LEU A 218 15.14 19.23 -16.62
C LEU A 218 13.74 19.42 -16.01
N SER A 219 13.61 19.21 -14.70
CA SER A 219 12.32 19.31 -14.02
C SER A 219 11.89 20.77 -13.81
N GLY A 220 12.85 21.68 -13.70
CA GLY A 220 12.61 23.06 -13.29
C GLY A 220 12.19 23.16 -11.81
N SER A 221 12.17 24.40 -11.31
CA SER A 221 11.80 24.68 -9.91
C SER A 221 10.33 24.38 -9.62
N GLU A 222 9.45 24.53 -10.61
CA GLU A 222 8.01 24.35 -10.44
C GLU A 222 7.67 22.88 -10.13
N ARG A 223 8.19 21.92 -10.91
CA ARG A 223 7.91 20.49 -10.70
C ARG A 223 8.47 19.94 -9.40
N LEU A 224 9.51 20.58 -8.86
CA LEU A 224 10.10 20.27 -7.56
C LEU A 224 9.47 21.06 -6.40
N ASN A 225 8.56 22.00 -6.70
CA ASN A 225 7.84 22.75 -5.69
C ASN A 225 6.65 21.94 -5.16
N LEU A 226 6.68 21.67 -3.86
CA LEU A 226 5.59 21.04 -3.12
C LEU A 226 4.39 21.98 -2.99
N TRP A 227 4.64 23.25 -2.69
CA TRP A 227 3.62 24.27 -2.48
C TRP A 227 3.27 25.00 -3.77
N ARG A 228 2.36 24.43 -4.54
CA ARG A 228 1.90 25.03 -5.80
C ARG A 228 1.03 26.26 -5.59
N PRO A 229 0.95 27.17 -6.57
CA PRO A 229 0.06 28.34 -6.50
C PRO A 229 -1.38 27.96 -6.18
N ALA A 230 -2.14 28.85 -5.56
CA ALA A 230 -3.56 28.59 -5.26
C ALA A 230 -4.43 28.41 -6.52
N SER A 231 -3.94 28.85 -7.67
CA SER A 231 -4.56 28.68 -8.98
C SER A 231 -4.21 27.36 -9.68
N ASP A 232 -3.35 26.53 -9.08
CA ASP A 232 -3.03 25.21 -9.62
C ASP A 232 -4.30 24.36 -9.66
N PRO A 233 -4.66 23.75 -10.80
CA PRO A 233 -5.91 23.00 -10.94
C PRO A 233 -5.90 21.68 -10.18
N ASP A 234 -4.72 21.11 -9.92
CA ASP A 234 -4.57 19.76 -9.36
C ASP A 234 -4.11 19.80 -7.89
N PHE A 235 -3.14 20.66 -7.55
CA PHE A 235 -2.47 20.68 -6.24
C PHE A 235 -2.41 22.05 -5.56
N PRO A 236 -3.50 22.85 -5.50
CA PRO A 236 -3.44 24.19 -4.94
C PRO A 236 -3.03 24.16 -3.45
N TRP A 237 -2.08 25.01 -3.05
CA TRP A 237 -1.55 24.98 -1.67
C TRP A 237 -2.61 25.07 -0.57
N PRO A 238 -3.74 25.82 -0.69
CA PRO A 238 -4.76 25.82 0.36
C PRO A 238 -5.40 24.44 0.54
N GLY A 239 -5.62 23.72 -0.57
CA GLY A 239 -6.10 22.35 -0.54
C GLY A 239 -5.09 21.41 0.14
N MET A 240 -3.81 21.54 -0.22
CA MET A 240 -2.74 20.74 0.39
C MET A 240 -2.54 21.06 1.88
N LEU A 241 -2.79 22.30 2.31
CA LEU A 241 -2.65 22.70 3.72
C LEU A 241 -3.84 22.28 4.58
N PHE A 242 -5.06 22.38 4.07
CA PHE A 242 -6.28 22.18 4.88
C PHE A 242 -6.98 20.85 4.61
N ALA A 243 -7.13 20.45 3.34
CA ALA A 243 -7.84 19.23 2.99
C ALA A 243 -6.95 17.98 3.20
N ALA A 244 -5.66 18.04 2.86
CA ALA A 244 -4.77 16.89 2.99
C ALA A 244 -4.63 16.38 4.44
N PRO A 245 -4.49 17.23 5.49
CA PRO A 245 -4.55 16.75 6.87
C PRO A 245 -5.89 16.12 7.25
N ILE A 246 -7.02 16.61 6.75
CA ILE A 246 -8.34 16.04 7.05
C ILE A 246 -8.43 14.62 6.48
N VAL A 247 -7.99 14.44 5.23
CA VAL A 247 -7.91 13.13 4.58
C VAL A 247 -6.89 12.23 5.30
N GLY A 248 -5.74 12.77 5.69
CA GLY A 248 -4.72 12.05 6.44
C GLY A 248 -5.24 11.58 7.81
N LEU A 249 -5.92 12.44 8.56
CA LEU A 249 -6.55 12.06 9.82
C LEU A 249 -7.61 10.99 9.59
N TRP A 250 -8.50 11.14 8.61
CA TRP A 250 -9.47 10.08 8.28
C TRP A 250 -8.77 8.75 7.98
N TYR A 251 -7.78 8.76 7.09
CA TYR A 251 -7.07 7.56 6.68
C TYR A 251 -6.31 6.90 7.84
N TRP A 252 -5.43 7.65 8.50
CA TRP A 252 -4.59 7.09 9.57
C TRP A 252 -5.38 6.77 10.83
N CYS A 253 -6.43 7.52 11.13
CA CYS A 253 -7.11 7.40 12.42
C CYS A 253 -8.42 6.64 12.39
N THR A 254 -9.06 6.48 11.23
CA THR A 254 -10.41 5.89 11.15
C THR A 254 -10.55 4.77 10.13
N ASP A 255 -9.58 4.60 9.23
CA ASP A 255 -9.57 3.49 8.28
C ASP A 255 -9.36 2.16 9.02
N GLN A 256 -10.30 1.22 8.83
CA GLN A 256 -10.28 -0.06 9.53
C GLN A 256 -8.99 -0.84 9.28
N TYR A 257 -8.47 -0.78 8.05
CA TYR A 257 -7.29 -1.56 7.67
C TYR A 257 -6.03 -1.07 8.39
N ILE A 258 -5.93 0.23 8.67
CA ILE A 258 -4.82 0.84 9.42
C ILE A 258 -5.00 0.66 10.93
N VAL A 259 -6.17 1.03 11.48
CA VAL A 259 -6.42 1.02 12.93
C VAL A 259 -6.38 -0.39 13.53
N GLN A 260 -6.61 -1.42 12.73
CA GLN A 260 -6.56 -2.82 13.18
C GLN A 260 -5.14 -3.31 13.48
N ARG A 261 -4.09 -2.66 12.97
CA ARG A 261 -2.68 -3.05 13.18
C ARG A 261 -2.15 -2.55 14.52
#